data_AF-A0A822I372-F1
#
_entry.id   AF-A0A822I372-F1
#
_cell.length_a   1.000
_cell.length_b   1.000
_cell.length_c   1.000
_cell.angle_alpha   90.00
_cell.angle_beta   90.00
_cell.angle_gamma   90.00
#
_symmetry.space_group_name_H-M   'P 1'
#
loop_
_entity.id
_entity.type
_entity.pdbx_description
1 polymer ?
#
loop_
_entity_poly.entity_id
_entity_poly.type
_entity_poly.pdbx_seq_one_letter_code
_entity_poly.pdbx_strand_id
1 'polypeptide(L)'
;DNDLLLKEIDKWEKESIRKIQITADKIRIDLKEIFECSNNEILKTCRNIASKLLYAREAENFSEIDLKKWTEQLNELKLQIKSLSMLHIIEDHNSPIYLIEIKQNNTINKTI
;
A
#
# COMPACT_ATOMS: atom_id res chain seq x y z
N ASP A 1 36.68 -24.89 -24.70
CA ASP A 1 35.62 -25.00 -23.68
C ASP A 1 35.59 -23.92 -22.61
N ASN A 2 36.69 -23.51 -21.98
CA ASN A 2 36.64 -22.46 -20.94
C ASN A 2 36.12 -21.08 -21.41
N ASP A 3 36.40 -20.69 -22.66
CA ASP A 3 35.89 -19.41 -23.22
C ASP A 3 34.36 -19.41 -23.39
N LEU A 4 33.74 -20.58 -23.62
CA LEU A 4 32.30 -20.71 -23.76
C LEU A 4 31.60 -20.66 -22.39
N LEU A 5 32.23 -21.24 -21.36
CA LEU A 5 31.76 -21.14 -19.98
C LEU A 5 31.82 -19.69 -19.45
N LEU A 6 32.90 -18.95 -19.72
CA LEU A 6 33.01 -17.54 -19.34
C LEU A 6 31.91 -16.68 -19.99
N LYS A 7 31.60 -16.92 -21.28
CA LYS A 7 30.52 -16.22 -21.98
C LYS A 7 29.13 -16.52 -21.39
N GLU A 8 28.87 -17.75 -20.98
CA GLU A 8 27.62 -18.11 -20.32
C GLU A 8 27.51 -17.48 -18.92
N ILE A 9 28.62 -17.38 -18.16
CA ILE A 9 28.65 -16.66 -16.88
C ILE A 9 28.36 -15.17 -17.09
N ASP A 10 29.02 -14.51 -18.05
CA ASP A 10 28.78 -13.09 -18.38
C ASP A 10 27.32 -12.84 -18.77
N LYS A 11 26.74 -13.76 -19.55
CA LYS A 11 25.33 -13.69 -19.96
C LYS A 11 24.40 -13.86 -18.76
N TRP A 12 24.68 -14.82 -17.90
CA TRP A 12 23.93 -15.06 -16.67
C TRP A 12 23.98 -13.84 -15.74
N GLU A 13 25.14 -13.21 -15.56
CA GLU A 13 25.31 -12.00 -14.75
C GLU A 13 24.49 -10.83 -15.30
N LYS A 14 24.63 -10.53 -16.60
CA LYS A 14 23.90 -9.43 -17.25
C LYS A 14 22.39 -9.61 -17.16
N GLU A 15 21.90 -10.82 -17.43
CA GLU A 15 20.47 -11.11 -17.37
C GLU A 15 19.92 -11.05 -15.95
N SER A 16 20.72 -11.49 -14.98
CA SER A 16 20.42 -11.41 -13.55
C SER A 16 20.27 -9.97 -13.07
N ILE A 17 21.25 -9.12 -13.39
CA ILE A 17 21.21 -7.68 -13.06
C ILE A 17 19.98 -7.03 -13.70
N ARG A 18 19.72 -7.32 -14.98
CA ARG A 18 18.56 -6.78 -15.71
C ARG A 18 17.25 -7.16 -15.03
N LYS A 19 17.10 -8.43 -14.63
CA LYS A 19 15.89 -8.91 -13.92
C LYS A 19 15.70 -8.21 -12.57
N ILE A 20 16.77 -8.07 -11.78
CA ILE A 20 16.73 -7.36 -10.49
C ILE A 20 16.25 -5.92 -10.71
N GLN A 21 16.81 -5.22 -11.70
CA GLN A 21 16.45 -3.83 -12.00
C GLN A 21 14.97 -3.71 -12.39
N ILE A 22 14.50 -4.55 -13.31
CA ILE A 22 13.10 -4.56 -13.76
C ILE A 22 12.16 -4.83 -12.57
N THR A 23 12.49 -5.82 -11.75
CA THR A 23 11.67 -6.15 -10.58
C THR A 23 11.66 -4.99 -9.58
N ALA A 24 12.81 -4.37 -9.30
CA ALA A 24 12.90 -3.21 -8.41
C ALA A 24 12.08 -2.02 -8.92
N ASP A 25 12.14 -1.73 -10.22
CA ASP A 25 11.37 -0.63 -10.82
C ASP A 25 9.87 -0.91 -10.78
N LYS A 26 9.46 -2.13 -11.08
CA LYS A 26 8.06 -2.55 -10.93
C LYS A 26 7.57 -2.36 -9.49
N ILE A 27 8.33 -2.83 -8.51
CA ILE A 27 7.98 -2.69 -7.08
C ILE A 27 7.87 -1.22 -6.67
N ARG A 28 8.74 -0.34 -7.16
CA ARG A 28 8.65 1.11 -6.90
C ARG A 28 7.37 1.70 -7.46
N ILE A 29 6.97 1.29 -8.67
CA ILE A 29 5.72 1.73 -9.31
C ILE A 29 4.52 1.22 -8.50
N ASP A 30 4.47 -0.08 -8.22
CA ASP A 30 3.39 -0.71 -7.46
C ASP A 30 3.24 -0.05 -6.07
N LEU A 31 4.35 0.23 -5.38
CA LEU A 31 4.36 0.92 -4.09
C LEU A 31 3.76 2.33 -4.20
N LYS A 32 4.19 3.08 -5.23
CA LYS A 32 3.70 4.44 -5.47
C LYS A 32 2.20 4.44 -5.72
N GLU A 33 1.71 3.53 -6.55
CA GLU A 33 0.27 3.40 -6.84
C GLU A 33 -0.54 3.05 -5.60
N ILE A 34 -0.05 2.12 -4.75
CA ILE A 34 -0.70 1.78 -3.48
C ILE A 34 -0.82 3.01 -2.58
N PHE A 35 0.25 3.80 -2.45
CA PHE A 35 0.24 5.02 -1.64
C PHE A 35 -0.70 6.08 -2.21
N GLU A 36 -0.65 6.34 -3.52
CA GLU A 36 -1.48 7.35 -4.16
C GLU A 36 -2.97 7.00 -4.09
N CYS A 37 -3.34 5.75 -4.42
CA CYS A 37 -4.71 5.27 -4.31
C CYS A 37 -5.24 5.39 -2.88
N SER A 38 -4.46 4.93 -1.90
CA SER A 38 -4.87 4.95 -0.50
C SER A 38 -4.99 6.37 0.04
N ASN A 39 -4.06 7.25 -0.31
CA ASN A 39 -4.11 8.66 0.09
C ASN A 39 -5.33 9.38 -0.51
N ASN A 40 -5.66 9.08 -1.78
CA ASN A 40 -6.84 9.64 -2.43
C ASN A 40 -8.15 9.20 -1.75
N GLU A 41 -8.28 7.91 -1.40
CA GLU A 41 -9.47 7.40 -0.71
C GLU A 41 -9.59 7.97 0.72
N ILE A 42 -8.48 8.09 1.45
CA ILE A 42 -8.46 8.74 2.77
C ILE A 42 -8.89 10.21 2.65
N LEU A 43 -8.31 10.97 1.71
CA LEU A 43 -8.66 12.37 1.49
C LEU A 43 -10.14 12.54 1.12
N LYS A 44 -10.66 11.68 0.24
CA LYS A 44 -12.07 11.69 -0.16
C LYS A 44 -12.99 11.44 1.04
N THR A 45 -12.65 10.46 1.87
CA THR A 45 -13.42 10.14 3.08
C THR A 45 -13.38 11.28 4.09
N CYS A 46 -12.21 11.86 4.35
CA CYS A 46 -12.05 13.05 5.19
C CYS A 46 -12.90 14.22 4.72
N ARG A 47 -12.85 14.54 3.41
CA ARG A 47 -13.65 15.62 2.82
C ARG A 47 -15.14 15.36 2.99
N ASN A 48 -15.59 14.13 2.77
CA ASN A 48 -17.00 13.76 2.94
C ASN A 48 -17.47 13.94 4.39
N ILE A 49 -16.68 13.49 5.37
CA ILE A 49 -16.98 13.68 6.80
C ILE A 49 -17.03 15.18 7.13
N ALA A 50 -16.05 15.96 6.68
CA ALA A 50 -16.00 17.40 6.91
C ALA A 50 -17.20 18.14 6.30
N SER A 51 -17.60 17.81 5.06
CA SER A 51 -18.78 18.39 4.42
C SER A 51 -20.07 18.04 5.16
N LYS A 52 -20.22 16.80 5.62
CA LYS A 52 -21.39 16.38 6.41
C LYS A 52 -21.48 17.09 7.76
N LEU A 53 -20.35 17.26 8.44
CA LEU A 53 -20.25 18.01 9.69
C LEU A 53 -20.63 19.48 9.51
N LEU A 54 -20.13 20.11 8.44
CA LEU A 54 -20.48 21.50 8.11
C LEU A 54 -21.97 21.65 7.80
N TYR A 55 -22.52 20.77 6.96
CA TYR A 55 -23.94 20.81 6.62
C TYR A 55 -24.85 20.60 7.84
N ALA A 56 -24.54 19.62 8.68
CA ALA A 56 -25.29 19.38 9.91
C ALA A 56 -25.19 20.56 10.90
N ARG A 57 -24.04 21.25 10.93
CA ARG A 57 -23.86 22.48 11.71
C ARG A 57 -24.74 23.61 11.23
N GLU A 58 -24.76 23.84 9.92
CA GLU A 58 -25.57 24.90 9.31
C GLU A 58 -27.07 24.61 9.40
N ALA A 59 -27.45 23.33 9.40
CA ALA A 59 -28.84 22.91 9.50
C ALA A 59 -29.38 22.81 10.95
N GLU A 60 -28.56 23.09 11.97
CA GLU A 60 -28.83 22.85 13.42
C GLU A 60 -29.33 21.43 13.74
N ASN A 61 -29.17 20.49 12.80
CA ASN A 61 -29.65 19.13 12.88
C ASN A 61 -28.48 18.22 13.25
N PHE A 62 -28.18 18.18 14.54
CA PHE A 62 -27.31 17.15 15.11
C PHE A 62 -28.11 16.21 15.97
N SER A 63 -28.12 14.93 15.60
CA SER A 63 -28.49 13.87 16.52
C SER A 63 -27.23 13.23 17.11
N GLU A 64 -27.36 12.66 18.31
CA GLU A 64 -26.30 11.85 18.93
C GLU A 64 -25.89 10.66 18.03
N ILE A 65 -26.83 10.18 17.20
CA ILE A 65 -26.61 9.11 16.22
C ILE A 65 -25.62 9.54 15.14
N ASP A 66 -25.72 10.78 14.65
CA ASP A 66 -24.82 11.32 13.63
C ASP A 66 -23.40 11.49 14.17
N LEU A 67 -23.27 12.00 15.41
CA LEU A 67 -21.99 12.13 16.10
C LEU A 67 -21.31 10.78 16.30
N LYS A 68 -22.08 9.77 16.72
CA LYS A 68 -21.58 8.40 16.87
C LYS A 68 -21.07 7.86 15.54
N LYS A 69 -21.84 8.03 14.46
CA LYS A 69 -21.48 7.58 13.12
C LYS A 69 -20.20 8.23 12.61
N TRP A 70 -20.03 9.55 12.75
CA TRP A 70 -18.78 10.20 12.33
C TRP A 70 -17.58 9.78 13.18
N THR A 71 -17.79 9.55 14.47
CA THR A 71 -16.74 9.05 15.37
C THR A 71 -16.28 7.65 14.94
N GLU A 72 -17.21 6.77 14.58
CA GLU A 72 -16.90 5.45 14.02
C GLU A 72 -16.12 5.56 12.71
N GLN A 73 -16.58 6.40 11.78
CA GLN A 73 -15.90 6.63 10.49
C GLN A 73 -14.48 7.19 10.66
N LEU A 74 -14.26 8.09 11.63
CA LEU A 74 -12.93 8.61 11.95
C LEU A 74 -12.03 7.54 12.56
N ASN A 75 -12.56 6.65 13.39
CA ASN A 75 -11.82 5.53 13.95
C ASN A 75 -11.43 4.51 12.87
N GLU A 76 -12.33 4.19 11.94
CA GLU A 76 -12.02 3.34 10.78
C GLU A 76 -10.92 3.95 9.92
N LEU A 77 -11.01 5.25 9.63
CA LEU A 77 -10.00 5.96 8.86
C LEU A 77 -8.62 5.93 9.55
N LYS A 78 -8.60 6.11 10.88
CA LYS A 78 -7.38 6.00 11.69
C LYS A 78 -6.76 4.61 11.61
N LEU A 79 -7.57 3.55 11.54
CA LEU A 79 -7.09 2.17 11.37
C LEU A 79 -6.55 1.94 9.96
N GLN A 80 -7.21 2.46 8.93
CA GLN A 80 -6.74 2.38 7.53
C GLN A 80 -5.39 3.08 7.33
N ILE A 81 -5.20 4.25 7.94
CA ILE A 81 -3.90 4.95 7.90
C ILE A 81 -2.80 4.13 8.58
N LYS A 82 -3.12 3.48 9.71
CA LYS A 82 -2.19 2.60 10.43
C LYS A 82 -1.86 1.31 9.67
N SER A 83 -2.80 0.74 8.92
CA SER A 83 -2.54 -0.47 8.14
C SER A 83 -1.69 -0.17 6.91
N LEU A 84 -1.81 1.03 6.32
CA LEU A 84 -0.94 1.47 5.22
C LEU A 84 0.54 1.58 5.62
N SER A 85 0.81 1.82 6.90
CA SER A 85 2.18 1.82 7.45
C SER A 85 2.73 0.42 7.73
N MET A 86 1.92 -0.64 7.54
CA MET A 86 2.32 -2.05 7.69
C MET A 86 2.63 -2.73 6.34
N LEU A 87 3.26 -2.01 5.41
CA LEU A 87 3.81 -2.66 4.22
C LEU A 87 5.08 -3.42 4.61
N HIS A 88 5.10 -4.73 4.34
CA HIS A 88 6.26 -5.57 4.57
C HIS A 88 6.99 -5.82 3.27
N ILE A 89 8.29 -5.50 3.28
CA ILE A 89 9.24 -5.93 2.27
C ILE A 89 9.61 -7.37 2.61
N ILE A 90 9.32 -8.30 1.70
CA ILE A 90 9.67 -9.71 1.84
C ILE A 90 10.74 -10.03 0.80
N GLU A 91 11.78 -10.73 1.23
CA GLU A 91 12.82 -11.26 0.35
C GLU A 91 12.52 -12.74 0.06
N ASP A 92 12.54 -13.12 -1.21
CA ASP A 92 12.45 -14.53 -1.60
C ASP A 92 13.83 -15.20 -1.46
N HIS A 93 14.04 -15.89 -0.33
CA HIS A 93 15.31 -16.56 -0.02
C HIS A 93 15.59 -17.86 -0.81
N ASN A 94 14.71 -18.27 -1.73
CA ASN A 94 14.88 -19.54 -2.46
C ASN A 94 15.86 -19.47 -3.64
N SER A 95 16.38 -18.28 -3.96
CA SER A 95 17.31 -18.05 -5.07
C SER A 95 18.60 -17.37 -4.60
N PRO A 96 19.75 -17.61 -5.24
CA PRO A 96 20.99 -16.88 -4.94
C PRO A 96 20.90 -15.38 -5.24
N ILE A 97 19.86 -14.98 -5.98
CA ILE A 97 19.44 -13.60 -6.18
C ILE A 97 18.06 -13.45 -5.57
N TYR A 98 17.99 -12.69 -4.49
CA TYR A 98 16.75 -12.44 -3.77
C TYR A 98 15.92 -11.37 -4.49
N LEU A 99 14.69 -11.74 -4.87
CA LEU A 99 13.73 -10.77 -5.35
C LEU A 99 12.92 -10.25 -4.18
N ILE A 100 12.60 -8.96 -4.25
CA ILE A 100 11.80 -8.28 -3.25
C ILE A 100 10.33 -8.37 -3.67
N GLU A 101 9.42 -8.48 -2.71
CA GLU A 101 7.98 -8.37 -2.91
C GLU A 101 7.38 -7.46 -1.83
N ILE A 102 6.33 -6.71 -2.18
CA ILE A 102 5.52 -5.95 -1.21
C ILE A 102 4.25 -6.73 -0.93
N LYS A 103 3.99 -7.03 0.34
CA LYS A 103 2.69 -7.55 0.77
C LYS A 103 1.95 -6.54 1.64
N GLN A 104 0.68 -6.35 1.32
CA GLN A 104 -0.25 -5.57 2.13
C GLN A 104 -0.98 -6.49 3.09
N ASN A 105 -0.81 -6.27 4.39
CA ASN A 105 -1.59 -6.97 5.41
C ASN A 105 -3.01 -6.41 5.42
N ASN A 106 -3.94 -7.06 4.70
CA ASN A 106 -5.37 -6.80 4.84
C ASN A 106 -5.88 -7.42 6.14
N THR A 107 -5.51 -6.85 7.29
CA THR A 107 -6.16 -7.14 8.57
C THR A 107 -7.42 -6.29 8.68
N ILE A 108 -8.42 -6.57 7.83
CA ILE A 108 -9.78 -6.14 8.11
C ILE A 108 -10.31 -7.12 9.14
N ASN A 109 -10.15 -6.77 10.42
CA ASN A 109 -10.92 -7.40 11.49
C ASN A 109 -12.40 -7.11 11.21
N LYS A 110 -13.07 -8.01 10.47
CA LYS A 110 -14.52 -8.14 10.54
C LYS A 110 -14.85 -8.70 11.92
N THR A 111 -15.15 -7.79 12.82
CA THR A 111 -15.94 -8.00 14.03
C THR A 111 -16.93 -6.84 13.93
N ILE A 112 -18.23 -7.02 13.67
CA ILE A 112 -19.22 -7.99 14.14
C ILE A 112 -20.20 -8.28 12.99
#